data_AF-A0A1A8DZZ6-F1
#
_entry.id   AF-A0A1A8DZZ6-F1
#
_cell.length_a   1.000
_cell.length_b   1.000
_cell.length_c   1.000
_cell.angle_alpha   90.00
_cell.angle_beta   90.00
_cell.angle_gamma   90.00
#
_symmetry.space_group_name_H-M   'P 1'
#
loop_
_entity.id
_entity.type
_entity.pdbx_description
1 polymer ?
#
loop_
_entity_poly.entity_id
_entity_poly.type
_entity_poly.pdbx_seq_one_letter_code
_entity_poly.pdbx_strand_id
1 'polypeptide(L)'
;MSDSLERTTDCPLSSLGDESGLSEEKENATGAGELCWQDGGLPVELQRGMETMRVNGELTDVTLSVQGHDFPCHRAILAAASQYFRAMFCSGLRESHEKRVEMK
;
A
#
# COMPACT_ATOMS: atom_id res chain seq x y z
N MET A 1 -24.40 15.78 11.85
CA MET A 1 -23.77 16.17 10.58
C MET A 1 -23.06 14.92 10.09
N SER A 2 -23.45 14.49 8.90
CA SER A 2 -23.26 13.17 8.30
C SER A 2 -21.82 12.67 8.29
N ASP A 3 -21.60 11.52 8.92
CA ASP A 3 -20.51 10.59 8.58
C ASP A 3 -20.60 10.29 7.08
N SER A 4 -19.59 10.71 6.33
CA SER A 4 -19.54 10.51 4.88
C SER A 4 -18.16 10.00 4.49
N LEU A 5 -18.20 8.71 4.15
CA LEU A 5 -17.36 8.00 3.20
C LEU A 5 -15.93 7.66 3.65
N GLU A 6 -15.89 6.59 4.43
CA GLU A 6 -14.90 5.52 4.31
C GLU A 6 -14.73 5.12 2.83
N ARG A 7 -13.76 5.70 2.14
CA ARG A 7 -13.09 5.09 0.98
C ARG A 7 -11.64 4.89 1.33
N THR A 8 -11.38 3.94 2.21
CA THR A 8 -10.07 3.32 2.28
C THR A 8 -10.07 2.23 1.21
N THR A 9 -8.99 2.12 0.43
CA THR A 9 -8.76 1.09 -0.59
C THR A 9 -8.53 -0.28 0.06
N ASP A 10 -9.44 -0.67 0.96
CA ASP A 10 -9.41 -1.93 1.67
C ASP A 10 -9.75 -3.01 0.64
N CYS A 11 -8.71 -3.70 0.16
CA CYS A 11 -8.88 -5.00 -0.45
C CYS A 11 -9.54 -5.89 0.60
N PRO A 12 -10.76 -6.41 0.39
CA PRO A 12 -11.39 -7.26 1.38
C PRO A 12 -10.50 -8.49 1.59
N LEU A 13 -10.01 -8.65 2.82
CA LEU A 13 -9.27 -9.81 3.28
C LEU A 13 -10.17 -11.05 3.10
N SER A 14 -9.93 -11.82 2.05
CA SER A 14 -10.63 -13.07 1.78
C SER A 14 -10.55 -13.98 3.00
N SER A 15 -11.70 -14.13 3.66
CA SER A 15 -11.87 -14.99 4.82
C SER A 15 -11.82 -16.46 4.36
N LEU A 16 -10.91 -17.24 4.95
CA LEU A 16 -10.91 -18.71 4.84
C LEU A 16 -12.28 -19.28 5.27
N GLY A 17 -12.84 -20.18 4.47
CA GLY A 17 -14.05 -20.96 4.80
C GLY A 17 -14.50 -21.89 3.66
N ASP A 18 -14.07 -23.15 3.76
CA ASP A 18 -14.32 -24.44 3.06
C ASP A 18 -15.41 -24.67 1.96
N GLU A 19 -14.91 -25.25 0.85
CA GLU A 19 -15.30 -26.44 0.05
C GLU A 19 -16.77 -26.74 -0.38
N SER A 20 -17.03 -26.79 -1.70
CA SER A 20 -17.35 -28.03 -2.45
C SER A 20 -17.94 -27.79 -3.87
N GLY A 21 -17.42 -28.49 -4.89
CA GLY A 21 -18.07 -28.67 -6.21
C GLY A 21 -17.12 -28.78 -7.41
N LEU A 22 -16.82 -30.02 -7.81
CA LEU A 22 -15.86 -30.46 -8.85
C LEU A 22 -16.26 -30.16 -10.30
N SER A 23 -15.27 -29.84 -11.15
CA SER A 23 -15.02 -30.57 -12.41
C SER A 23 -13.61 -30.28 -12.92
N GLU A 24 -12.84 -31.35 -13.13
CA GLU A 24 -11.47 -31.41 -13.65
C GLU A 24 -11.39 -30.85 -15.07
N GLU A 25 -10.31 -30.15 -15.42
CA GLU A 25 -9.53 -30.43 -16.64
C GLU A 25 -8.18 -29.67 -16.67
N LYS A 26 -7.12 -30.47 -16.58
CA LYS A 26 -5.84 -30.38 -17.29
C LYS A 26 -4.77 -29.37 -16.82
N GLU A 27 -3.86 -29.91 -16.01
CA GLU A 27 -2.50 -29.40 -15.84
C GLU A 27 -1.78 -29.32 -17.19
N ASN A 28 -1.36 -28.10 -17.56
CA ASN A 28 -0.24 -27.91 -18.46
C ASN A 28 0.75 -26.97 -17.78
N ALA A 29 1.84 -27.53 -17.27
CA ALA A 29 2.96 -26.77 -16.74
C ALA A 29 3.63 -25.98 -17.88
N THR A 30 3.67 -24.66 -17.78
CA THR A 30 4.82 -23.77 -18.02
C THR A 30 4.31 -22.34 -18.20
N GLY A 31 4.52 -21.53 -17.16
CA GLY A 31 4.29 -20.10 -17.17
C GLY A 31 4.35 -19.62 -15.74
N ALA A 32 5.49 -19.12 -15.30
CA ALA A 32 5.55 -18.28 -14.11
C ALA A 32 4.70 -17.04 -14.44
N GLY A 33 3.38 -17.16 -14.23
CA GLY A 33 2.45 -16.07 -14.40
C GLY A 33 2.84 -15.03 -13.39
N GLU A 34 3.50 -13.98 -13.86
CA GLU A 34 3.76 -12.77 -13.11
C GLU A 34 2.41 -12.34 -12.53
N LEU A 35 2.23 -12.52 -11.22
CA LEU A 35 1.02 -12.09 -10.54
C LEU A 35 1.03 -10.57 -10.54
N CYS A 36 0.45 -10.01 -11.60
CA CYS A 36 0.16 -8.60 -11.76
C CYS A 36 -0.95 -8.24 -10.78
N TRP A 37 -0.57 -7.90 -9.54
CA TRP A 37 -1.49 -7.25 -8.61
C TRP A 37 -1.76 -5.83 -9.13
N GLN A 38 -2.85 -5.68 -9.88
CA GLN A 38 -3.39 -4.37 -10.21
C GLN A 38 -4.30 -3.92 -9.07
N ASP A 39 -3.77 -3.07 -8.21
CA ASP A 39 -4.60 -2.31 -7.27
C ASP A 39 -5.54 -1.40 -8.06
N GLY A 40 -6.86 -1.62 -7.91
CA GLY A 40 -7.90 -0.80 -8.53
C GLY A 40 -8.10 0.57 -7.89
N GLY A 41 -7.30 0.92 -6.86
CA GLY A 41 -7.45 2.13 -6.07
C GLY A 41 -7.03 3.43 -6.76
N LEU A 42 -5.95 3.43 -7.56
CA LEU A 42 -5.39 4.63 -8.19
C LEU A 42 -5.10 4.42 -9.69
N PRO A 43 -5.35 5.42 -10.56
CA PRO A 43 -4.98 5.34 -11.98
C PRO A 43 -3.49 5.03 -12.17
N VAL A 44 -3.16 4.19 -13.15
CA VAL A 44 -1.80 3.74 -13.43
C VAL A 44 -0.84 4.90 -13.70
N GLU A 45 -1.32 5.95 -14.37
CA GLU A 45 -0.54 7.14 -14.67
C GLU A 45 -0.11 7.88 -13.40
N LEU A 46 -1.01 7.94 -12.41
CA LEU A 46 -0.73 8.57 -11.11
C LEU A 46 0.30 7.76 -10.32
N GLN A 47 0.15 6.43 -10.28
CA GLN A 47 1.10 5.54 -9.62
C GLN A 47 2.50 5.70 -10.22
N ARG A 48 2.62 5.71 -11.56
CA ARG A 48 3.91 5.92 -12.25
C ARG A 48 4.50 7.30 -11.97
N GLY A 49 3.68 8.35 -11.93
CA GLY A 49 4.12 9.69 -11.57
C GLY A 49 4.68 9.74 -10.14
N MET A 50 3.96 9.19 -9.17
CA MET A 50 4.38 9.16 -7.76
C MET A 50 5.64 8.33 -7.55
N GLU A 51 5.78 7.19 -8.25
CA GLU A 51 6.99 6.37 -8.22
C GLU A 51 8.20 7.13 -8.79
N THR A 52 8.04 7.83 -9.92
CA THR A 52 9.11 8.65 -10.50
C THR A 52 9.59 9.72 -9.52
N MET A 53 8.65 10.44 -8.89
CA MET A 53 8.97 11.44 -7.88
C MET A 53 9.68 10.82 -6.67
N ARG A 54 9.25 9.63 -6.22
CA ARG A 54 9.89 8.92 -5.10
C ARG A 54 11.34 8.56 -5.41
N VAL A 55 11.60 8.00 -6.59
CA VAL A 55 12.96 7.62 -7.04
C VAL A 55 13.86 8.85 -7.17
N ASN A 56 13.31 9.98 -7.62
CA ASN A 56 14.05 11.24 -7.72
C ASN A 56 14.21 11.96 -6.36
N GLY A 57 13.54 11.49 -5.29
CA GLY A 57 13.52 12.17 -3.99
C GLY A 57 12.71 13.47 -4.00
N GLU A 58 11.80 13.64 -4.95
CA GLU A 58 10.95 14.81 -5.09
C GLU A 58 9.73 14.72 -4.18
N LEU A 59 9.50 15.78 -3.40
CA LEU A 59 8.41 15.91 -2.42
C LEU A 59 8.36 14.80 -1.36
N THR A 60 9.43 14.01 -1.20
CA THR A 60 9.51 13.03 -0.12
C THR A 60 9.76 13.75 1.21
N ASP A 61 8.96 13.41 2.20
CA ASP A 61 8.87 14.10 3.49
C ASP A 61 9.03 13.15 4.68
N VAL A 62 9.24 11.86 4.42
CA VAL A 62 9.60 10.83 5.39
C VAL A 62 10.55 9.80 4.79
N THR A 63 11.42 9.25 5.61
CA THR A 63 12.25 8.08 5.30
C THR A 63 11.83 6.90 6.18
N LEU A 64 11.41 5.80 5.59
CA LEU A 64 11.21 4.55 6.31
C LEU A 64 12.53 3.81 6.41
N SER A 65 12.95 3.42 7.61
CA SER A 65 14.10 2.55 7.82
C SER A 65 13.61 1.14 8.14
N VAL A 66 13.99 0.15 7.34
CA VAL A 66 13.60 -1.25 7.52
C VAL A 66 14.88 -2.08 7.50
N GLN A 67 15.20 -2.75 8.60
CA GLN A 67 16.40 -3.62 8.68
C GLN A 67 17.69 -2.91 8.23
N GLY A 68 17.82 -1.62 8.55
CA GLY A 68 18.98 -0.80 8.17
C GLY A 68 18.96 -0.27 6.73
N HIS A 69 17.90 -0.49 5.96
CA HIS A 69 17.69 0.09 4.64
C HIS A 69 16.73 1.26 4.69
N ASP A 70 17.09 2.38 4.06
CA ASP A 70 16.31 3.61 4.06
C ASP A 70 15.54 3.80 2.76
N PHE A 71 14.25 4.10 2.88
CA PHE A 71 13.31 4.31 1.78
C PHE A 71 12.68 5.70 1.88
N PRO A 72 13.06 6.68 1.04
CA PRO A 72 12.37 7.96 0.98
C PRO A 72 10.96 7.76 0.41
N CYS A 73 9.96 8.35 1.04
CA CYS A 73 8.54 8.15 0.73
C CYS A 73 7.75 9.44 0.94
N HIS A 74 6.51 9.44 0.44
CA HIS A 74 5.53 10.51 0.65
C HIS A 74 4.55 10.09 1.74
N ARG A 75 4.48 10.85 2.83
CA ARG A 75 3.56 10.60 3.96
C ARG A 75 2.11 10.54 3.51
N ALA A 76 1.73 11.42 2.58
CA ALA A 76 0.38 11.47 2.03
C ALA A 76 -0.02 10.18 1.31
N ILE A 77 0.88 9.59 0.52
CA ILE A 77 0.63 8.33 -0.19
C ILE A 77 0.52 7.17 0.80
N LEU A 78 1.45 7.08 1.77
CA LEU A 78 1.42 6.05 2.81
C LEU A 78 0.13 6.12 3.65
N ALA A 79 -0.30 7.32 4.06
CA ALA A 79 -1.53 7.53 4.81
C ALA A 79 -2.82 7.29 3.99
N ALA A 80 -2.77 7.54 2.68
CA ALA A 80 -3.89 7.21 1.79
C ALA A 80 -4.06 5.69 1.67
N ALA A 81 -2.95 4.96 1.52
CA ALA A 81 -2.93 3.51 1.29
C ALA A 81 -3.06 2.66 2.57
N SER A 82 -2.78 3.20 3.76
CA SER A 82 -2.77 2.42 5.00
C SER A 82 -3.30 3.20 6.19
N GLN A 83 -4.24 2.58 6.92
CA GLN A 83 -4.76 3.13 8.17
C GLN A 83 -3.69 3.27 9.25
N TYR A 84 -2.68 2.40 9.26
CA TYR A 84 -1.55 2.49 10.19
C TYR A 84 -0.78 3.78 10.00
N PHE A 85 -0.36 4.06 8.76
CA PHE A 85 0.36 5.29 8.44
C PHE A 85 -0.53 6.52 8.59
N ARG A 86 -1.83 6.40 8.31
CA ARG A 86 -2.78 7.49 8.57
C ARG A 86 -2.83 7.85 10.06
N ALA A 87 -3.00 6.86 10.94
CA ALA A 87 -3.01 7.08 12.37
C ALA A 87 -1.67 7.65 12.85
N MET A 88 -0.55 7.10 12.38
CA MET A 88 0.79 7.59 12.73
C MET A 88 0.99 9.04 12.32
N PHE A 89 0.75 9.38 11.05
CA PHE A 89 1.09 10.69 10.48
C PHE A 89 0.05 11.77 10.75
N CYS A 90 -1.20 11.41 11.08
CA CYS A 90 -2.29 12.36 11.36
C CYS A 90 -2.67 12.42 12.85
N SER A 91 -1.94 11.76 13.75
CA SER A 91 -2.22 11.77 15.21
C SER A 91 -2.01 13.13 15.89
N GLY A 92 -1.25 14.05 15.28
CA GLY A 92 -0.93 15.36 15.87
C GLY A 92 0.06 15.28 17.04
N LEU A 93 0.62 14.11 17.34
CA LEU A 93 1.70 13.94 18.31
C LEU A 93 3.03 14.43 17.74
N ARG A 94 3.99 14.75 18.61
CA ARG A 94 5.32 15.20 18.16
C ARG A 94 6.01 14.17 17.26
N GLU A 95 5.80 12.88 17.56
CA GLU A 95 6.30 11.75 16.77
C GLU A 95 5.70 11.72 15.36
N SER A 96 4.48 12.28 15.18
CA SER A 96 3.87 12.43 13.86
C SER A 96 4.57 13.48 13.01
N HIS A 97 5.67 14.10 13.42
CA HIS A 97 6.45 15.00 12.56
C HIS A 97 7.89 14.52 12.36
N GLU A 98 8.19 13.30 12.79
CA GLU A 98 9.52 12.74 12.59
C GLU A 98 9.78 12.48 11.11
N LYS A 99 11.00 12.81 10.67
CA LYS A 99 11.45 12.66 9.28
C LYS A 99 11.92 11.25 8.97
N ARG A 100 12.16 10.43 9.99
CA ARG A 100 12.61 9.03 9.86
C ARG A 100 11.73 8.14 10.74
N VAL A 101 11.23 7.04 10.19
CA VAL A 101 10.42 6.07 10.93
C VAL A 101 11.11 4.72 10.86
N GLU A 102 11.47 4.17 12.01
CA GLU A 102 12.03 2.82 12.12
C GLU A 102 10.91 1.78 12.10
N MET A 103 10.96 0.88 11.13
CA MET A 103 10.08 -0.28 11.01
C MET A 103 10.74 -1.48 11.68
N LYS A 104 10.05 -2.05 12.66
CA LYS A 104 10.48 -3.26 13.38
C LYS A 104 9.93 -4.52 12.75
#